data_AF-A0A378Q0M1-F1
#
_entry.id   AF-A0A378Q0M1-F1
#
_cell.length_a   1.000
_cell.length_b   1.000
_cell.length_c   1.000
_cell.angle_alpha   90.00
_cell.angle_beta   90.00
_cell.angle_gamma   90.00
#
_symmetry.space_group_name_H-M   'P 1'
#
loop_
_entity.id
_entity.type
_entity.pdbx_description
1 polymer ?
#
loop_
_entity_poly.entity_id
_entity_poly.type
_entity_poly.pdbx_seq_one_letter_code
_entity_poly.pdbx_strand_id
1 'polypeptide(L)'
;MPHTTPTTKTPTTPLQEELFEPADLPSEPDDDLNLHDEEDSYIYGDADATDEDTIETMTVYDPDADRFEDLEENSGDNETVVCYAYSRKTGEPVATLAIDEVSRQLTNNSQFIWLGLHDPSFETVKEVQDAFDLHELALEDAFADHQRPKVESYGNDTIFVVVRTAKLEDNYIRYGTTAIFMGKNFIISVRRGASNSYTPVREHCHRRPEKLRLGPIFVLHAILDFIVDNYLPITDRLGNYLREQERNIFSYEFSKSTLKSLYELKSQLVHMRAVILPVQDVCNFFINHKKNELVSAFPAAAKPYFRDVNDHLLRSIDAVNGLNEMLSVAMDTYMAMVTMGQNDVVRKLAAWAGIAAVPTAVAGVYGMNFDFMPELHWKYGYFMVIGTVLAVCLYLYHKFRKAGWL
;
A
#
# COMPACT_ATOMS: atom_id res chain seq x y z
N MET A 1 -31.19 59.30 -30.32
CA MET A 1 -31.42 60.49 -29.48
C MET A 1 -32.76 60.35 -28.78
N PRO A 2 -32.93 60.77 -27.51
CA PRO A 2 -31.94 61.08 -26.46
C PRO A 2 -32.09 60.13 -25.25
N HIS A 3 -30.99 59.69 -24.62
CA HIS A 3 -30.31 60.28 -23.45
C HIS A 3 -31.15 60.32 -22.16
N THR A 4 -30.63 59.67 -21.13
CA THR A 4 -30.52 60.26 -19.78
C THR A 4 -29.49 59.48 -18.95
N THR A 5 -28.34 60.11 -18.75
CA THR A 5 -27.41 59.88 -17.63
C THR A 5 -28.10 60.35 -16.33
N PRO A 6 -27.64 59.95 -15.13
CA PRO A 6 -26.72 60.87 -14.43
C PRO A 6 -25.68 60.22 -13.49
N THR A 7 -24.47 60.78 -13.57
CA THR A 7 -23.57 61.20 -12.48
C THR A 7 -23.13 60.23 -11.37
N THR A 8 -21.83 59.95 -11.43
CA THR A 8 -20.85 59.85 -10.33
C THR A 8 -21.09 60.83 -9.18
N LYS A 9 -21.06 60.32 -7.94
CA LYS A 9 -20.60 61.02 -6.75
C LYS A 9 -19.90 60.04 -5.80
N THR A 10 -18.58 60.17 -5.73
CA THR A 10 -17.71 59.66 -4.67
C THR A 10 -18.03 60.40 -3.36
N PRO A 11 -18.08 59.69 -2.21
CA PRO A 11 -17.83 60.31 -0.92
C PRO A 11 -16.46 59.86 -0.40
N THR A 12 -15.53 60.82 -0.40
CA THR A 12 -14.38 60.86 0.50
C THR A 12 -14.86 60.82 1.95
N THR A 13 -14.31 59.91 2.76
CA THR A 13 -14.37 59.97 4.22
C THR A 13 -12.97 59.58 4.74
N PRO A 14 -12.46 60.24 5.79
CA PRO A 14 -11.03 60.37 6.04
C PRO A 14 -10.45 59.16 6.77
N LEU A 15 -9.16 58.89 6.53
CA LEU A 15 -8.33 58.06 7.39
C LEU A 15 -8.33 58.65 8.82
N GLN A 16 -8.79 57.84 9.78
CA GLN A 16 -8.39 57.98 11.18
C GLN A 16 -7.26 56.97 11.42
N GLU A 17 -6.10 57.50 11.79
CA GLU A 17 -5.01 56.79 12.44
C GLU A 17 -5.53 56.22 13.78
N GLU A 18 -5.64 54.91 13.87
CA GLU A 18 -5.57 54.20 15.15
C GLU A 18 -4.21 53.51 15.22
N LEU A 19 -3.39 54.00 16.16
CA LEU A 19 -2.21 53.32 16.67
C LEU A 19 -2.63 51.97 17.24
N PHE A 20 -2.14 50.88 16.65
CA PHE A 20 -2.09 49.57 17.29
C PHE A 20 -0.63 49.26 17.65
N GLU A 21 -0.41 49.07 18.95
CA GLU A 21 0.81 48.47 19.51
C GLU A 21 1.07 47.07 18.91
N PRO A 22 2.35 46.66 18.76
CA PRO A 22 2.68 45.34 18.23
C PRO A 22 2.45 44.27 19.30
N ALA A 23 1.55 43.33 19.03
CA ALA A 23 1.41 42.10 19.80
C ALA A 23 2.37 41.02 19.26
N ASP A 24 3.00 40.31 20.20
CA ASP A 24 4.10 39.38 20.07
C ASP A 24 4.00 38.35 18.93
N LEU A 25 5.08 38.27 18.14
CA LEU A 25 5.38 37.15 17.24
C LEU A 25 5.95 35.97 18.07
N PRO A 26 5.55 34.71 17.82
CA PRO A 26 6.28 33.57 18.37
C PRO A 26 7.64 33.47 17.67
N SER A 27 8.70 33.49 18.47
CA SER A 27 10.08 33.26 18.07
C SER A 27 10.27 31.89 17.43
N GLU A 28 11.08 31.86 16.36
CA GLU A 28 11.67 30.67 15.75
C GLU A 28 12.34 29.79 16.82
N PRO A 29 12.24 28.45 16.76
CA PRO A 29 13.13 27.59 17.52
C PRO A 29 14.46 27.47 16.80
N ASP A 30 15.53 27.87 17.51
CA ASP A 30 16.93 27.71 17.15
C ASP A 30 17.27 26.24 16.81
N ASP A 31 18.13 26.11 15.80
CA ASP A 31 18.90 24.92 15.46
C ASP A 31 19.73 24.46 16.67
N ASP A 32 19.41 23.29 17.22
CA ASP A 32 20.39 22.46 17.94
C ASP A 32 20.42 21.07 17.30
N LEU A 33 21.42 20.89 16.43
CA LEU A 33 21.87 19.62 15.90
C LEU A 33 22.41 18.76 17.04
N ASN A 34 21.60 17.84 17.55
CA ASN A 34 22.09 16.73 18.36
C ASN A 34 22.10 15.46 17.48
N LEU A 35 23.28 15.14 16.96
CA LEU A 35 23.59 13.84 16.37
C LEU A 35 23.59 12.79 17.49
N HIS A 36 22.62 11.89 17.47
CA HIS A 36 22.79 10.57 18.04
C HIS A 36 22.51 9.53 16.96
N ASP A 37 23.61 8.94 16.48
CA ASP A 37 23.66 7.68 15.76
C ASP A 37 23.08 6.57 16.64
N GLU A 38 22.15 5.79 16.09
CA GLU A 38 21.94 4.40 16.50
C GLU A 38 22.14 3.52 15.26
N GLU A 39 23.41 3.15 15.05
CA GLU A 39 23.80 1.98 14.27
C GLU A 39 23.73 0.73 15.16
N ASP A 40 23.35 -0.37 14.52
CA ASP A 40 23.43 -1.76 14.94
C ASP A 40 24.73 -2.11 15.70
N SER A 41 24.62 -2.88 16.79
CA SER A 41 25.72 -3.75 17.22
C SER A 41 25.24 -4.95 18.02
N TYR A 42 25.38 -6.13 17.41
CA TYR A 42 25.32 -7.44 18.05
C TYR A 42 26.64 -7.74 18.80
N ILE A 43 26.50 -8.34 20.00
CA ILE A 43 27.39 -9.33 20.62
C ILE A 43 28.77 -8.82 21.08
N TYR A 44 28.94 -8.64 22.39
CA TYR A 44 29.86 -9.44 23.22
C TYR A 44 29.40 -9.40 24.69
N GLY A 45 29.45 -10.55 25.35
CA GLY A 45 28.94 -10.75 26.70
C GLY A 45 29.71 -9.98 27.77
N ASP A 46 28.96 -9.48 28.74
CA ASP A 46 29.50 -8.83 29.92
C ASP A 46 30.07 -9.90 30.88
N ALA A 47 31.35 -9.75 31.20
CA ALA A 47 32.07 -10.62 32.11
C ALA A 47 32.07 -9.98 33.49
N ASP A 48 30.91 -9.96 34.15
CA ASP A 48 30.79 -9.64 35.58
C ASP A 48 29.47 -10.18 36.14
N ALA A 49 29.29 -11.50 36.10
CA ALA A 49 28.27 -12.18 36.89
C ALA A 49 28.94 -12.73 38.16
N THR A 50 28.65 -12.13 39.31
CA THR A 50 29.01 -12.67 40.62
C THR A 50 28.11 -13.87 40.95
N ASP A 51 28.71 -14.93 41.51
CA ASP A 51 28.15 -16.27 41.79
C ASP A 51 26.90 -16.33 42.73
N GLU A 52 26.26 -15.21 43.09
CA GLU A 52 25.19 -15.20 44.12
C GLU A 52 23.75 -14.96 43.62
N ASP A 53 23.49 -14.73 42.34
CA ASP A 53 22.12 -14.41 41.85
C ASP A 53 21.41 -15.52 41.03
N THR A 54 21.88 -16.77 41.08
CA THR A 54 21.31 -17.86 40.24
C THR A 54 20.29 -18.78 40.91
N ILE A 55 19.63 -18.35 41.99
CA ILE A 55 18.55 -19.16 42.59
C ILE A 55 17.36 -18.28 42.98
N GLU A 56 16.59 -17.81 41.99
CA GLU A 56 15.15 -17.60 42.21
C GLU A 56 14.37 -17.63 40.89
N THR A 57 13.34 -18.48 40.86
CA THR A 57 12.32 -18.65 39.81
C THR A 57 12.80 -19.13 38.43
N MET A 58 13.23 -20.39 38.39
CA MET A 58 13.06 -21.22 37.19
C MET A 58 11.55 -21.51 37.06
N THR A 59 10.80 -20.58 36.46
CA THR A 59 9.46 -20.88 35.95
C THR A 59 9.62 -22.04 34.98
N VAL A 60 8.85 -23.10 35.18
CA VAL A 60 8.79 -24.20 34.20
C VAL A 60 8.37 -23.55 32.89
N TYR A 61 9.29 -23.49 31.93
CA TYR A 61 8.99 -23.06 30.56
C TYR A 61 7.94 -24.03 30.03
N ASP A 62 6.69 -23.57 30.03
CA ASP A 62 5.57 -24.28 29.44
C ASP A 62 5.41 -23.73 28.02
N PRO A 63 5.93 -24.43 27.00
CA PRO A 63 5.84 -23.96 25.62
C PRO A 63 4.39 -23.84 25.15
N ASP A 64 3.41 -24.41 25.87
CA ASP A 64 2.00 -24.24 25.56
C ASP A 64 1.44 -22.92 26.07
N ALA A 65 2.02 -22.27 27.08
CA ALA A 65 1.52 -21.01 27.62
C ALA A 65 1.73 -19.83 26.64
N ASP A 66 2.95 -19.69 26.10
CA ASP A 66 3.27 -18.64 25.12
C ASP A 66 2.51 -18.84 23.78
N ARG A 67 2.09 -20.08 23.46
CA ARG A 67 1.32 -20.42 22.24
C ARG A 67 -0.10 -19.86 22.25
N PHE A 68 -0.64 -19.51 23.42
CA PHE A 68 -1.99 -18.97 23.57
C PHE A 68 -2.01 -17.46 23.85
N GLU A 69 -0.92 -16.86 24.33
CA GLU A 69 -0.85 -15.41 24.59
C GLU A 69 -1.02 -14.57 23.30
N ASP A 70 -0.39 -14.96 22.19
CA ASP A 70 -0.56 -14.29 20.87
C ASP A 70 -2.01 -14.40 20.33
N LEU A 71 -2.78 -15.39 20.80
CA LEU A 71 -4.17 -15.62 20.40
C LEU A 71 -5.16 -14.81 21.25
N GLU A 72 -4.81 -14.50 22.50
CA GLU A 72 -5.67 -13.76 23.43
C GLU A 72 -5.74 -12.25 23.11
N GLU A 73 -4.66 -11.64 22.62
CA GLU A 73 -4.59 -10.17 22.41
C GLU A 73 -5.51 -9.64 21.28
N ASN A 74 -6.07 -10.50 20.43
CA ASN A 74 -6.65 -10.10 19.13
C ASN A 74 -8.14 -10.46 18.91
N SER A 75 -8.91 -10.82 19.95
CA SER A 75 -10.28 -11.35 19.77
C SER A 75 -11.37 -10.66 20.59
N GLY A 76 -12.57 -10.49 19.99
CA GLY A 76 -13.82 -10.32 20.74
C GLY A 76 -14.92 -9.43 20.14
N ASP A 77 -14.59 -8.24 19.60
CA ASP A 77 -15.63 -7.21 19.41
C ASP A 77 -16.56 -7.39 18.20
N ASN A 78 -16.23 -8.28 17.25
CA ASN A 78 -16.99 -8.44 16.00
C ASN A 78 -17.13 -9.90 15.53
N GLU A 79 -17.13 -10.84 16.48
CA GLU A 79 -17.22 -12.26 16.20
C GLU A 79 -18.54 -12.60 15.48
N THR A 80 -18.45 -13.39 14.40
CA THR A 80 -19.64 -13.91 13.72
C THR A 80 -19.45 -15.38 13.35
N VAL A 81 -20.37 -16.22 13.82
CA VAL A 81 -20.41 -17.66 13.56
C VAL A 81 -21.64 -18.00 12.72
N VAL A 82 -21.43 -18.67 11.57
CA VAL A 82 -22.52 -19.10 10.68
C VAL A 82 -22.29 -20.53 10.22
N CYS A 83 -23.15 -21.45 10.65
CA CYS A 83 -23.03 -22.87 10.33
C CYS A 83 -24.30 -23.41 9.66
N TYR A 84 -24.12 -24.08 8.52
CA TYR A 84 -25.22 -24.72 7.79
C TYR A 84 -24.84 -26.14 7.37
N ALA A 85 -25.82 -27.06 7.46
CA ALA A 85 -25.76 -28.37 6.83
C ALA A 85 -26.40 -28.32 5.43
N TYR A 86 -25.78 -28.98 4.46
CA TYR A 86 -26.24 -29.05 3.08
C TYR A 86 -26.42 -30.50 2.65
N SER A 87 -27.51 -30.77 1.95
CA SER A 87 -27.78 -32.09 1.36
C SER A 87 -26.88 -32.32 0.15
N ARG A 88 -26.12 -33.42 0.10
CA ARG A 88 -25.35 -33.79 -1.10
C ARG A 88 -26.22 -34.20 -2.28
N LYS A 89 -27.47 -34.59 -2.01
CA LYS A 89 -28.40 -35.02 -3.06
C LYS A 89 -29.02 -33.84 -3.79
N THR A 90 -29.48 -32.83 -3.05
CA THR A 90 -30.18 -31.66 -3.60
C THR A 90 -29.27 -30.44 -3.71
N GLY A 91 -28.28 -30.30 -2.83
CA GLY A 91 -27.43 -29.11 -2.69
C GLY A 91 -28.08 -27.98 -1.88
N GLU A 92 -29.28 -28.21 -1.35
CA GLU A 92 -30.03 -27.22 -0.57
C GLU A 92 -29.62 -27.25 0.90
N PRO A 93 -29.73 -26.10 1.61
CA PRO A 93 -29.53 -26.06 3.05
C PRO A 93 -30.61 -26.89 3.75
N VAL A 94 -30.19 -27.74 4.68
CA VAL A 94 -31.06 -28.64 5.46
C VAL A 94 -31.39 -28.01 6.81
N ALA A 95 -30.39 -27.46 7.48
CA ALA A 95 -30.53 -26.86 8.80
C ALA A 95 -29.41 -25.85 9.05
N THR A 96 -29.69 -24.85 9.88
CA THR A 96 -28.68 -24.08 10.61
C THR A 96 -28.30 -24.89 11.85
N LEU A 97 -27.00 -25.02 12.12
CA LEU A 97 -26.49 -25.85 13.23
C LEU A 97 -25.79 -24.97 14.27
N ALA A 98 -25.87 -25.37 15.53
CA ALA A 98 -24.92 -24.94 16.55
C ALA A 98 -23.64 -25.81 16.48
N ILE A 99 -22.51 -25.30 17.00
CA ILE A 99 -21.19 -25.97 16.90
C ILE A 99 -21.22 -27.33 17.64
N ASP A 100 -21.90 -27.41 18.78
CA ASP A 100 -22.06 -28.63 19.58
C ASP A 100 -22.84 -29.77 18.87
N GLU A 101 -23.67 -29.43 17.88
CA GLU A 101 -24.44 -30.41 17.10
C GLU A 101 -23.67 -30.98 15.90
N VAL A 102 -22.54 -30.37 15.53
CA VAL A 102 -21.74 -30.70 14.33
C VAL A 102 -21.26 -32.14 14.36
N SER A 103 -20.70 -32.61 15.48
CA SER A 103 -20.06 -33.94 15.55
C SER A 103 -21.04 -35.07 15.23
N ARG A 104 -22.33 -34.90 15.57
CA ARG A 104 -23.37 -35.87 15.20
C ARG A 104 -23.62 -35.88 13.69
N GLN A 105 -23.65 -34.70 13.06
CA GLN A 105 -23.93 -34.55 11.63
C GLN A 105 -22.74 -34.91 10.73
N LEU A 106 -21.50 -34.81 11.21
CA LEU A 106 -20.30 -35.20 10.45
C LEU A 106 -20.29 -36.68 10.04
N THR A 107 -20.93 -37.55 10.83
CA THR A 107 -21.11 -38.98 10.53
C THR A 107 -22.09 -39.23 9.37
N ASN A 108 -22.93 -38.24 9.03
CA ASN A 108 -23.93 -38.37 7.98
C ASN A 108 -23.34 -38.06 6.60
N ASN A 109 -22.94 -39.11 5.89
CA ASN A 109 -22.39 -39.02 4.53
C ASN A 109 -23.37 -38.49 3.45
N SER A 110 -24.65 -38.29 3.77
CA SER A 110 -25.62 -37.68 2.84
C SER A 110 -25.58 -36.15 2.86
N GLN A 111 -24.80 -35.56 3.77
CA GLN A 111 -24.72 -34.11 3.95
C GLN A 111 -23.25 -33.65 4.02
N PHE A 112 -23.05 -32.33 3.98
CA PHE A 112 -21.81 -31.71 4.38
C PHE A 112 -22.08 -30.40 5.12
N ILE A 113 -21.15 -30.00 5.98
CA ILE A 113 -21.27 -28.82 6.83
C ILE A 113 -20.44 -27.68 6.25
N TRP A 114 -20.97 -26.47 6.24
CA TRP A 114 -20.20 -25.26 5.95
C TRP A 114 -20.29 -24.29 7.12
N LEU A 115 -19.20 -24.21 7.87
CA LEU A 115 -18.97 -23.29 8.97
C LEU A 115 -18.18 -22.07 8.48
N GLY A 116 -18.69 -20.87 8.74
CA GLY A 116 -17.98 -19.62 8.51
C GLY A 116 -17.78 -18.89 9.83
N LEU A 117 -16.54 -18.48 10.09
CA LEU A 117 -16.10 -17.76 11.27
C LEU A 117 -15.50 -16.42 10.82
N HIS A 118 -15.76 -15.36 11.56
CA HIS A 118 -15.19 -14.04 11.37
C HIS A 118 -14.67 -13.53 12.69
N ASP A 119 -13.38 -13.21 12.76
CA ASP A 119 -12.67 -12.83 13.97
C ASP A 119 -13.11 -13.65 15.19
N PRO A 120 -13.01 -15.01 15.12
CA PRO A 120 -13.51 -15.87 16.18
C PRO A 120 -12.70 -15.68 17.46
N SER A 121 -13.37 -15.82 18.60
CA SER A 121 -12.71 -15.86 19.90
C SER A 121 -11.95 -17.17 20.11
N PHE A 122 -10.99 -17.15 21.03
CA PHE A 122 -10.21 -18.33 21.38
C PHE A 122 -11.09 -19.51 21.85
N GLU A 123 -12.17 -19.22 22.60
CA GLU A 123 -13.13 -20.23 23.04
C GLU A 123 -13.80 -20.94 21.86
N THR A 124 -14.36 -20.17 20.91
CA THR A 124 -14.97 -20.71 19.69
C THR A 124 -13.98 -21.55 18.88
N VAL A 125 -12.72 -21.14 18.84
CA VAL A 125 -11.66 -21.84 18.12
C VAL A 125 -11.40 -23.21 18.70
N LYS A 126 -11.30 -23.30 20.03
CA LYS A 126 -11.12 -24.56 20.74
C LYS A 126 -12.30 -25.51 20.54
N GLU A 127 -13.53 -24.99 20.61
CA GLU A 127 -14.74 -25.77 20.31
C GLU A 127 -14.71 -26.35 18.89
N VAL A 128 -14.27 -25.56 17.92
CA VAL A 128 -14.18 -25.98 16.51
C VAL A 128 -13.04 -26.99 16.31
N GLN A 129 -11.91 -26.82 16.98
CA GLN A 129 -10.81 -27.78 16.95
C GLN A 129 -11.28 -29.16 17.43
N ASP A 130 -11.91 -29.21 18.60
CA ASP A 130 -12.41 -30.44 19.21
C ASP A 130 -13.53 -31.09 18.39
N ALA A 131 -14.45 -30.28 17.84
CA ALA A 131 -15.61 -30.78 17.10
C ALA A 131 -15.26 -31.40 15.74
N PHE A 132 -14.19 -30.91 15.08
CA PHE A 132 -13.80 -31.30 13.72
C PHE A 132 -12.46 -32.07 13.65
N ASP A 133 -11.79 -32.30 14.79
CA ASP A 133 -10.49 -32.99 14.87
C ASP A 133 -9.43 -32.31 13.99
N LEU A 134 -9.33 -30.98 14.12
CA LEU A 134 -8.40 -30.17 13.32
C LEU A 134 -6.97 -30.31 13.84
N HIS A 135 -6.02 -30.41 12.92
CA HIS A 135 -4.61 -30.50 13.27
C HIS A 135 -4.12 -29.19 13.90
N GLU A 136 -3.41 -29.30 15.02
CA GLU A 136 -2.95 -28.17 15.83
C GLU A 136 -2.10 -27.15 15.05
N LEU A 137 -1.11 -27.61 14.28
CA LEU A 137 -0.29 -26.75 13.41
C LEU A 137 -1.12 -25.95 12.38
N ALA A 138 -2.17 -26.56 11.82
CA ALA A 138 -3.02 -25.88 10.85
C ALA A 138 -3.89 -24.81 11.54
N LEU A 139 -4.22 -25.03 12.82
CA LEU A 139 -4.92 -24.04 13.61
C LEU A 139 -4.03 -22.85 13.93
N GLU A 140 -2.81 -23.09 14.41
CA GLU A 140 -1.80 -22.05 14.65
C GLU A 140 -1.59 -21.17 13.40
N ASP A 141 -1.42 -21.80 12.24
CA ASP A 141 -1.28 -21.10 10.96
C ASP A 141 -2.51 -20.25 10.58
N ALA A 142 -3.71 -20.64 11.01
CA ALA A 142 -4.94 -19.88 10.76
C ALA A 142 -4.99 -18.57 11.54
N PHE A 143 -4.21 -18.48 12.63
CA PHE A 143 -4.12 -17.30 13.49
C PHE A 143 -2.81 -16.51 13.34
N ALA A 144 -1.88 -16.97 12.51
CA ALA A 144 -0.71 -16.18 12.17
C ALA A 144 -1.07 -14.98 11.27
N ASP A 145 -0.79 -13.76 11.74
CA ASP A 145 -1.17 -12.49 11.09
C ASP A 145 -0.60 -12.30 9.66
N HIS A 146 0.49 -12.99 9.36
CA HIS A 146 1.26 -12.82 8.12
C HIS A 146 1.45 -14.11 7.34
N GLN A 147 0.61 -15.12 7.56
CA GLN A 147 0.85 -16.41 6.94
C GLN A 147 0.79 -16.33 5.42
N ARG A 148 1.84 -16.83 4.77
CA ARG A 148 1.94 -16.84 3.30
C ARG A 148 0.87 -17.79 2.75
N PRO A 149 0.20 -17.45 1.63
CA PRO A 149 -0.76 -18.37 1.04
C PRO A 149 -0.12 -19.72 0.76
N LYS A 150 -0.79 -20.79 1.21
CA LYS A 150 -0.30 -22.16 1.12
C LYS A 150 -1.46 -23.14 1.12
N VAL A 151 -1.14 -24.36 0.70
CA VAL A 151 -2.05 -25.51 0.73
C VAL A 151 -1.29 -26.72 1.23
N GLU A 152 -1.86 -27.39 2.23
CA GLU A 152 -1.27 -28.54 2.90
C GLU A 152 -2.32 -29.63 3.11
N SER A 153 -1.91 -30.88 2.93
CA SER A 153 -2.73 -32.06 3.22
C SER A 153 -2.29 -32.66 4.55
N TYR A 154 -3.24 -32.84 5.47
CA TYR A 154 -3.01 -33.46 6.76
C TYR A 154 -3.55 -34.91 6.78
N GLY A 155 -2.98 -35.75 7.64
CA GLY A 155 -3.22 -37.20 7.69
C GLY A 155 -4.67 -37.63 7.90
N ASN A 156 -5.53 -36.73 8.39
CA ASN A 156 -6.97 -36.98 8.65
C ASN A 156 -7.85 -36.69 7.43
N ASP A 157 -7.35 -36.86 6.19
CA ASP A 157 -8.09 -36.52 4.97
C ASP A 157 -8.64 -35.08 5.02
N THR A 158 -7.82 -34.16 5.53
CA THR A 158 -8.17 -32.74 5.66
C THR A 158 -7.15 -31.90 4.90
N ILE A 159 -7.67 -30.97 4.09
CA ILE A 159 -6.85 -29.99 3.39
C ILE A 159 -6.98 -28.67 4.11
N PHE A 160 -5.83 -28.08 4.38
CA PHE A 160 -5.72 -26.73 4.90
C PHE A 160 -5.28 -25.80 3.78
N VAL A 161 -5.97 -24.68 3.63
CA VAL A 161 -5.65 -23.63 2.68
C VAL A 161 -5.63 -22.31 3.43
N VAL A 162 -4.56 -21.54 3.29
CA VAL A 162 -4.54 -20.14 3.72
C VAL A 162 -4.38 -19.28 2.49
N VAL A 163 -5.17 -18.23 2.40
CA VAL A 163 -5.05 -17.19 1.38
C VAL A 163 -5.18 -15.81 2.02
N ARG A 164 -4.54 -14.83 1.41
CA ARG A 164 -4.62 -13.44 1.86
C ARG A 164 -5.85 -12.79 1.24
N THR A 165 -6.49 -11.88 1.97
CA THR A 165 -7.53 -11.00 1.44
C THR A 165 -6.98 -9.59 1.33
N ALA A 166 -7.54 -8.80 0.43
CA ALA A 166 -7.19 -7.39 0.30
C ALA A 166 -8.46 -6.56 0.24
N LYS A 167 -8.42 -5.40 0.89
CA LYS A 167 -9.49 -4.40 0.88
C LYS A 167 -8.85 -3.02 0.80
N LEU A 168 -9.45 -2.13 0.01
CA LEU A 168 -8.97 -0.77 -0.09
C LEU A 168 -9.73 0.14 0.89
N GLU A 169 -8.99 0.85 1.74
CA GLU A 169 -9.50 1.83 2.70
C GLU A 169 -8.65 3.11 2.60
N ASP A 170 -9.27 4.25 2.30
CA ASP A 170 -8.59 5.55 2.15
C ASP A 170 -7.37 5.54 1.19
N ASN A 171 -7.48 4.80 0.09
CA ASN A 171 -6.40 4.54 -0.89
C ASN A 171 -5.19 3.75 -0.34
N TYR A 172 -5.33 3.10 0.82
CA TYR A 172 -4.39 2.12 1.35
C TYR A 172 -4.97 0.72 1.26
N ILE A 173 -4.17 -0.23 0.78
CA ILE A 173 -4.54 -1.64 0.84
C ILE A 173 -4.36 -2.13 2.27
N ARG A 174 -5.45 -2.61 2.87
CA ARG A 174 -5.46 -3.42 4.09
C ARG A 174 -5.55 -4.88 3.72
N TYR A 175 -4.77 -5.70 4.40
CA TYR A 175 -4.74 -7.13 4.18
C TYR A 175 -5.42 -7.86 5.33
N GLY A 176 -6.02 -8.99 5.00
CA GLY A 176 -6.51 -9.96 5.96
C GLY A 176 -6.10 -11.36 5.54
N THR A 177 -6.63 -12.35 6.24
CA THR A 177 -6.42 -13.76 5.92
C THR A 177 -7.76 -14.49 5.90
N THR A 178 -7.83 -15.52 5.06
CA THR A 178 -8.86 -16.53 5.13
C THR A 178 -8.19 -17.89 5.16
N ALA A 179 -8.29 -18.53 6.32
CA ALA A 179 -7.89 -19.91 6.52
C ALA A 179 -9.10 -20.81 6.27
N ILE A 180 -8.89 -21.91 5.54
CA ILE A 180 -9.93 -22.82 5.11
C ILE A 180 -9.51 -24.24 5.44
N PHE A 181 -10.31 -24.91 6.25
CA PHE A 181 -10.18 -26.33 6.53
C PHE A 181 -11.25 -27.06 5.75
N MET A 182 -10.86 -28.05 4.98
CA MET A 182 -11.78 -28.83 4.17
C MET A 182 -11.50 -30.31 4.36
N GLY A 183 -12.41 -30.98 5.05
CA GLY A 183 -12.45 -32.42 5.14
C GLY A 183 -13.42 -33.03 4.14
N LYS A 184 -13.66 -34.34 4.27
CA LYS A 184 -14.61 -35.06 3.42
C LYS A 184 -16.02 -34.46 3.47
N ASN A 185 -16.54 -34.22 4.67
CA ASN A 185 -17.94 -33.81 4.94
C ASN A 185 -18.08 -32.40 5.51
N PHE A 186 -17.02 -31.60 5.50
CA PHE A 186 -17.09 -30.24 6.04
C PHE A 186 -16.17 -29.29 5.30
N ILE A 187 -16.50 -28.00 5.41
CA ILE A 187 -15.63 -26.89 5.11
C ILE A 187 -15.81 -25.82 6.19
N ILE A 188 -14.68 -25.32 6.70
CA ILE A 188 -14.62 -24.27 7.70
C ILE A 188 -13.83 -23.13 7.08
N SER A 189 -14.36 -21.91 7.09
CA SER A 189 -13.65 -20.71 6.66
C SER A 189 -13.49 -19.75 7.84
N VAL A 190 -12.28 -19.55 8.30
CA VAL A 190 -11.90 -18.58 9.34
C VAL A 190 -11.39 -17.32 8.66
N ARG A 191 -12.06 -16.20 8.89
CA ARG A 191 -11.66 -14.89 8.35
C ARG A 191 -11.09 -14.03 9.46
N ARG A 192 -9.94 -13.42 9.22
CA ARG A 192 -9.32 -12.45 10.12
C ARG A 192 -8.86 -11.20 9.39
N GLY A 193 -8.97 -10.06 10.07
CA GLY A 193 -8.53 -8.77 9.56
C GLY A 193 -9.33 -8.30 8.35
N ALA A 194 -8.70 -7.51 7.48
CA ALA A 194 -9.41 -6.80 6.41
C ALA A 194 -9.93 -7.76 5.33
N SER A 195 -11.25 -7.99 5.33
CA SER A 195 -11.94 -8.81 4.33
C SER A 195 -13.32 -8.22 3.99
N ASN A 196 -13.80 -8.48 2.77
CA ASN A 196 -15.18 -8.20 2.41
C ASN A 196 -16.11 -9.29 3.00
N SER A 197 -17.39 -8.95 3.20
CA SER A 197 -18.37 -9.92 3.69
C SER A 197 -18.52 -11.10 2.72
N TYR A 198 -18.56 -12.33 3.23
CA TYR A 198 -18.77 -13.55 2.43
C TYR A 198 -20.25 -13.89 2.24
N THR A 199 -21.18 -13.05 2.70
CA THR A 199 -22.62 -13.20 2.43
C THR A 199 -22.92 -13.41 0.94
N PRO A 200 -22.34 -12.62 0.00
CA PRO A 200 -22.57 -12.82 -1.44
C PRO A 200 -22.11 -14.19 -1.94
N VAL A 201 -21.05 -14.76 -1.37
CA VAL A 201 -20.54 -16.10 -1.70
C VAL A 201 -21.59 -17.15 -1.32
N ARG A 202 -22.12 -17.05 -0.10
CA ARG A 202 -23.14 -17.98 0.40
C ARG A 202 -24.42 -17.89 -0.41
N GLU A 203 -24.88 -16.68 -0.72
CA GLU A 203 -26.04 -16.47 -1.59
C GLU A 203 -25.80 -17.01 -3.01
N HIS A 204 -24.60 -16.80 -3.58
CA HIS A 204 -24.23 -17.31 -4.90
C HIS A 204 -24.32 -18.85 -4.92
N CYS A 205 -23.82 -19.50 -3.87
CA CYS A 205 -23.92 -20.94 -3.69
C CYS A 205 -25.38 -21.39 -3.55
N HIS A 206 -26.20 -20.71 -2.73
CA HIS A 206 -27.62 -21.03 -2.55
C HIS A 206 -28.44 -20.94 -3.83
N ARG A 207 -28.09 -20.01 -4.74
CA ARG A 207 -28.73 -19.88 -6.06
C ARG A 207 -28.34 -21.00 -7.04
N ARG A 208 -27.35 -21.84 -6.70
CA ARG A 208 -26.81 -22.92 -7.55
C ARG A 208 -26.71 -24.25 -6.79
N PRO A 209 -27.84 -24.78 -6.28
CA PRO A 209 -27.85 -26.02 -5.51
C PRO A 209 -27.27 -27.20 -6.32
N GLU A 210 -27.44 -27.22 -7.64
CA GLU A 210 -26.87 -28.23 -8.52
C GLU A 210 -25.33 -28.33 -8.43
N LYS A 211 -24.66 -27.20 -8.20
CA LYS A 211 -23.20 -27.14 -8.02
C LYS A 211 -22.79 -27.46 -6.58
N LEU A 212 -23.58 -27.07 -5.58
CA LEU A 212 -23.34 -27.44 -4.19
C LEU A 212 -23.36 -28.96 -3.96
N ARG A 213 -23.97 -29.73 -4.85
CA ARG A 213 -23.88 -31.21 -4.85
C ARG A 213 -22.46 -31.74 -5.06
N LEU A 214 -21.54 -30.94 -5.61
CA LEU A 214 -20.11 -31.26 -5.66
C LEU A 214 -19.48 -31.28 -4.25
N GLY A 215 -20.15 -30.72 -3.25
CA GLY A 215 -19.76 -30.77 -1.84
C GLY A 215 -18.83 -29.62 -1.43
N PRO A 216 -18.03 -29.84 -0.36
CA PRO A 216 -17.11 -28.83 0.22
C PRO A 216 -16.21 -28.14 -0.82
N ILE A 217 -15.78 -28.88 -1.84
CA ILE A 217 -14.86 -28.37 -2.86
C ILE A 217 -15.43 -27.21 -3.68
N PHE A 218 -16.74 -27.20 -3.93
CA PHE A 218 -17.37 -26.11 -4.67
C PHE A 218 -17.44 -24.84 -3.83
N VAL A 219 -17.60 -24.99 -2.51
CA VAL A 219 -17.56 -23.87 -1.56
C VAL A 219 -16.15 -23.30 -1.47
N LEU A 220 -15.12 -24.15 -1.39
CA LEU A 220 -13.71 -23.70 -1.43
C LEU A 220 -13.44 -22.88 -2.69
N HIS A 221 -13.82 -23.40 -3.85
CA HIS A 221 -13.73 -22.66 -5.11
C HIS A 221 -14.45 -21.30 -5.01
N ALA A 222 -15.70 -21.27 -4.55
CA ALA A 222 -16.48 -20.05 -4.50
C ALA A 222 -15.87 -18.99 -3.56
N ILE A 223 -15.23 -19.42 -2.47
CA ILE A 223 -14.47 -18.53 -1.58
C ILE A 223 -13.22 -18.00 -2.29
N LEU A 224 -12.43 -18.87 -2.93
CA LEU A 224 -11.22 -18.43 -3.64
C LEU A 224 -11.53 -17.48 -4.79
N ASP A 225 -12.55 -17.80 -5.59
CA ASP A 225 -13.06 -16.98 -6.69
C ASP A 225 -13.43 -15.58 -6.18
N PHE A 226 -14.20 -15.51 -5.10
CA PHE A 226 -14.58 -14.24 -4.48
C PHE A 226 -13.36 -13.45 -3.99
N ILE A 227 -12.39 -14.09 -3.35
CA ILE A 227 -11.18 -13.41 -2.87
C ILE A 227 -10.39 -12.84 -4.05
N VAL A 228 -10.19 -13.63 -5.10
CA VAL A 228 -9.44 -13.22 -6.29
C VAL A 228 -10.16 -12.10 -7.05
N ASP A 229 -11.47 -12.18 -7.21
CA ASP A 229 -12.28 -11.15 -7.85
C ASP A 229 -12.21 -9.80 -7.13
N ASN A 230 -12.01 -9.81 -5.81
CA ASN A 230 -11.86 -8.58 -5.03
C ASN A 230 -10.51 -7.86 -5.26
N TYR A 231 -9.53 -8.48 -5.93
CA TYR A 231 -8.27 -7.81 -6.27
C TYR A 231 -8.41 -6.81 -7.41
N LEU A 232 -9.21 -7.13 -8.43
CA LEU A 232 -9.34 -6.27 -9.62
C LEU A 232 -9.87 -4.86 -9.29
N PRO A 233 -10.95 -4.68 -8.51
CA PRO A 233 -11.42 -3.35 -8.13
C PRO A 233 -10.36 -2.50 -7.41
N ILE A 234 -9.48 -3.14 -6.64
CA ILE A 234 -8.34 -2.46 -5.97
C ILE A 234 -7.37 -1.94 -7.03
N THR A 235 -6.96 -2.79 -7.98
CA THR A 235 -6.07 -2.37 -9.06
C THR A 235 -6.66 -1.27 -9.92
N ASP A 236 -7.96 -1.32 -10.24
CA ASP A 236 -8.65 -0.28 -10.99
C ASP A 236 -8.63 1.07 -10.26
N ARG A 237 -8.86 1.06 -8.94
CA ARG A 237 -8.83 2.27 -8.12
C ARG A 237 -7.42 2.83 -8.00
N LEU A 238 -6.41 2.00 -7.78
CA LEU A 238 -5.00 2.43 -7.76
C LEU A 238 -4.55 2.98 -9.12
N GLY A 239 -5.01 2.38 -10.23
CA GLY A 239 -4.75 2.89 -11.57
C GLY A 239 -5.40 4.26 -11.83
N ASN A 240 -6.60 4.49 -11.32
CA ASN A 240 -7.23 5.81 -11.35
C ASN A 240 -6.43 6.83 -10.53
N TYR A 241 -5.96 6.44 -9.35
CA TYR A 241 -5.12 7.29 -8.49
C TYR A 241 -3.78 7.64 -9.16
N LEU A 242 -3.13 6.68 -9.83
CA LEU A 242 -1.92 6.93 -10.62
C LEU A 242 -2.16 8.00 -11.69
N ARG A 243 -3.23 7.84 -12.49
CA ARG A 243 -3.59 8.82 -13.54
C ARG A 243 -3.88 10.22 -13.00
N GLU A 244 -4.33 10.32 -11.75
CA GLU A 244 -4.49 11.60 -11.07
C GLU A 244 -3.15 12.22 -10.69
N GLN A 245 -2.23 11.43 -10.13
CA GLN A 245 -0.89 11.91 -9.81
C GLN A 245 -0.09 12.29 -11.07
N GLU A 246 -0.26 11.57 -12.18
CA GLU A 246 0.37 11.91 -13.47
C GLU A 246 -0.01 13.32 -13.96
N ARG A 247 -1.24 13.79 -13.72
CA ARG A 247 -1.63 15.17 -14.07
C ARG A 247 -0.85 16.21 -13.27
N ASN A 248 -0.48 15.88 -12.03
CA ASN A 248 0.28 16.77 -11.15
C ASN A 248 1.79 16.78 -11.50
N ILE A 249 2.31 15.69 -12.07
CA ILE A 249 3.71 15.55 -12.49
C ILE A 249 4.10 16.61 -13.52
N PHE A 250 3.19 17.02 -14.41
CA PHE A 250 3.44 18.06 -15.42
C PHE A 250 3.31 19.50 -14.91
N SER A 251 3.06 19.72 -13.61
CA SER A 251 3.16 21.06 -13.04
C SER A 251 4.62 21.49 -12.97
N TYR A 252 4.89 22.77 -13.26
CA TYR A 252 6.26 23.30 -13.35
C TYR A 252 7.01 23.37 -12.01
N GLU A 253 6.33 23.11 -10.89
CA GLU A 253 6.89 23.22 -9.55
C GLU A 253 7.11 21.83 -8.94
N PHE A 254 8.32 21.63 -8.40
CA PHE A 254 8.63 20.42 -7.64
C PHE A 254 7.75 20.36 -6.39
N SER A 255 7.06 19.23 -6.22
CA SER A 255 6.24 18.94 -5.06
C SER A 255 6.76 17.70 -4.33
N LYS A 256 7.26 17.91 -3.10
CA LYS A 256 7.68 16.81 -2.21
C LYS A 256 6.50 15.87 -1.89
N SER A 257 5.28 16.39 -1.80
CA SER A 257 4.09 15.58 -1.55
C SER A 257 3.75 14.67 -2.73
N THR A 258 3.90 15.13 -3.97
CA THR A 258 3.69 14.29 -5.17
C THR A 258 4.68 13.13 -5.19
N LEU A 259 5.97 13.38 -4.90
CA LEU A 259 6.98 12.32 -4.84
C LEU A 259 6.66 11.29 -3.76
N LYS A 260 6.22 11.74 -2.57
CA LYS A 260 5.79 10.85 -1.48
C LYS A 260 4.62 9.98 -1.91
N SER A 261 3.58 10.56 -2.53
CA SER A 261 2.41 9.82 -3.02
C SER A 261 2.76 8.77 -4.07
N LEU A 262 3.67 9.08 -5.01
CA LEU A 262 4.14 8.12 -6.01
C LEU A 262 4.91 6.95 -5.36
N TYR A 263 5.75 7.24 -4.36
CA TYR A 263 6.47 6.21 -3.63
C TYR A 263 5.55 5.32 -2.79
N GLU A 264 4.57 5.91 -2.10
CA GLU A 264 3.56 5.15 -1.35
C GLU A 264 2.77 4.21 -2.27
N LEU A 265 2.35 4.71 -3.44
CA LEU A 265 1.70 3.89 -4.45
C LEU A 265 2.60 2.75 -4.94
N LYS A 266 3.90 3.01 -5.12
CA LYS A 266 4.89 1.99 -5.52
C LYS A 266 4.98 0.88 -4.48
N SER A 267 5.10 1.27 -3.21
CA SER A 267 5.15 0.33 -2.09
C SER A 267 3.90 -0.55 -2.04
N GLN A 268 2.71 0.06 -2.18
CA GLN A 268 1.44 -0.68 -2.18
C GLN A 268 1.33 -1.69 -3.33
N LEU A 269 1.71 -1.32 -4.55
CA LEU A 269 1.67 -2.24 -5.71
C LEU A 269 2.68 -3.39 -5.58
N VAL A 270 3.88 -3.12 -5.06
CA VAL A 270 4.89 -4.15 -4.81
C VAL A 270 4.41 -5.13 -3.73
N HIS A 271 3.86 -4.61 -2.63
CA HIS A 271 3.34 -5.43 -1.55
C HIS A 271 2.14 -6.26 -2.01
N MET A 272 1.20 -5.66 -2.74
CA MET A 272 0.05 -6.38 -3.31
C MET A 272 0.50 -7.55 -4.18
N ARG A 273 1.47 -7.35 -5.08
CA ARG A 273 2.04 -8.43 -5.90
C ARG A 273 2.60 -9.55 -5.04
N ALA A 274 3.39 -9.22 -4.01
CA ALA A 274 3.99 -10.22 -3.11
C ALA A 274 2.93 -11.05 -2.36
N VAL A 275 1.80 -10.42 -2.01
CA VAL A 275 0.69 -11.05 -1.30
C VAL A 275 -0.16 -11.95 -2.21
N ILE A 276 -0.47 -11.52 -3.42
CA ILE A 276 -1.38 -12.26 -4.32
C ILE A 276 -0.67 -13.37 -5.10
N LEU A 277 0.62 -13.22 -5.41
CA LEU A 277 1.35 -14.16 -6.27
C LEU A 277 1.35 -15.61 -5.72
N PRO A 278 1.55 -15.88 -4.42
CA PRO A 278 1.53 -17.24 -3.89
C PRO A 278 0.16 -17.94 -3.96
N VAL A 279 -0.94 -17.21 -4.17
CA VAL A 279 -2.27 -17.82 -4.39
C VAL A 279 -2.28 -18.68 -5.66
N GLN A 280 -1.35 -18.43 -6.59
CA GLN A 280 -1.17 -19.24 -7.78
C GLN A 280 -0.79 -20.69 -7.44
N ASP A 281 0.05 -20.89 -6.42
CA ASP A 281 0.47 -22.22 -5.98
C ASP A 281 -0.73 -23.00 -5.42
N VAL A 282 -1.60 -22.31 -4.68
CA VAL A 282 -2.88 -22.87 -4.18
C VAL A 282 -3.77 -23.29 -5.34
N CYS A 283 -3.95 -22.44 -6.35
CA CYS A 283 -4.78 -22.78 -7.52
C CYS A 283 -4.18 -23.97 -8.30
N ASN A 284 -2.87 -23.94 -8.53
CA ASN A 284 -2.14 -24.99 -9.25
C ASN A 284 -2.22 -26.35 -8.56
N PHE A 285 -2.21 -26.38 -7.22
CA PHE A 285 -2.43 -27.61 -6.46
C PHE A 285 -3.78 -28.25 -6.82
N PHE A 286 -4.88 -27.48 -6.81
CA PHE A 286 -6.20 -28.01 -7.16
C PHE A 286 -6.38 -28.30 -8.65
N ILE A 287 -5.62 -27.65 -9.55
CA ILE A 287 -5.65 -27.96 -10.98
C ILE A 287 -4.90 -29.27 -11.27
N ASN A 288 -3.71 -29.43 -10.68
CA ASN A 288 -2.74 -30.48 -11.06
C ASN A 288 -2.78 -31.73 -10.17
N HIS A 289 -3.54 -31.74 -9.08
CA HIS A 289 -3.61 -32.90 -8.18
C HIS A 289 -3.91 -34.22 -8.91
N LYS A 290 -3.27 -35.29 -8.44
CA LYS A 290 -3.61 -36.66 -8.83
C LYS A 290 -4.76 -37.20 -7.96
N LYS A 291 -5.48 -38.20 -8.48
CA LYS A 291 -6.65 -38.81 -7.81
C LYS A 291 -6.38 -39.34 -6.38
N ASN A 292 -5.13 -39.63 -6.04
CA ASN A 292 -4.75 -40.24 -4.76
C ASN A 292 -4.08 -39.24 -3.79
N GLU A 293 -3.86 -38.00 -4.20
CA GLU A 293 -3.15 -36.97 -3.40
C GLU A 293 -4.12 -36.09 -2.59
N LEU A 294 -5.42 -36.15 -2.90
CA LEU A 294 -6.46 -35.44 -2.18
C LEU A 294 -7.45 -36.43 -1.56
N VAL A 295 -8.24 -35.96 -0.59
CA VAL A 295 -9.35 -36.69 0.03
C VAL A 295 -10.10 -37.51 -1.01
N SER A 296 -10.47 -38.76 -0.72
CA SER A 296 -11.14 -39.67 -1.66
C SER A 296 -12.41 -39.14 -2.38
N ALA A 297 -12.89 -37.94 -2.06
CA ALA A 297 -14.09 -37.29 -2.54
C ALA A 297 -13.91 -36.20 -3.62
N PHE A 298 -12.70 -35.88 -4.12
CA PHE A 298 -12.53 -34.79 -5.12
C PHE A 298 -13.00 -35.19 -6.54
N PRO A 299 -14.07 -34.58 -7.07
CA PRO A 299 -14.51 -34.84 -8.43
C PRO A 299 -13.57 -34.12 -9.42
N ALA A 300 -13.11 -34.81 -10.46
CA ALA A 300 -12.36 -34.17 -11.55
C ALA A 300 -13.14 -33.03 -12.23
N ALA A 301 -14.48 -33.04 -12.11
CA ALA A 301 -15.37 -31.97 -12.54
C ALA A 301 -15.13 -30.63 -11.83
N ALA A 302 -14.40 -30.60 -10.70
CA ALA A 302 -14.05 -29.37 -10.00
C ALA A 302 -12.89 -28.60 -10.67
N LYS A 303 -12.00 -29.29 -11.41
CA LYS A 303 -10.77 -28.69 -11.99
C LYS A 303 -11.00 -27.46 -12.88
N PRO A 304 -12.03 -27.41 -13.77
CA PRO A 304 -12.27 -26.24 -14.60
C PRO A 304 -12.55 -24.97 -13.78
N TYR A 305 -13.17 -25.10 -12.61
CA TYR A 305 -13.48 -23.96 -11.75
C TYR A 305 -12.21 -23.35 -11.15
N PHE A 306 -11.26 -24.16 -10.66
CA PHE A 306 -9.97 -23.65 -10.19
C PHE A 306 -9.10 -23.05 -11.29
N ARG A 307 -9.27 -23.51 -12.54
CA ARG A 307 -8.61 -22.88 -13.70
C ARG A 307 -9.15 -21.47 -13.93
N ASP A 308 -10.46 -21.28 -13.84
CA ASP A 308 -11.10 -19.97 -13.97
C ASP A 308 -10.58 -18.99 -12.90
N VAL A 309 -10.52 -19.43 -11.63
CA VAL A 309 -9.93 -18.65 -10.52
C VAL A 309 -8.47 -18.30 -10.80
N ASN A 310 -7.68 -19.25 -11.30
CA ASN A 310 -6.28 -19.00 -11.68
C ASN A 310 -6.17 -17.98 -12.82
N ASP A 311 -7.06 -18.03 -13.81
CA ASP A 311 -7.08 -17.06 -14.92
C ASP A 311 -7.48 -15.65 -14.43
N HIS A 312 -8.39 -15.55 -13.45
CA HIS A 312 -8.75 -14.29 -12.78
C HIS A 312 -7.57 -13.73 -11.96
N LEU A 313 -6.84 -14.62 -11.27
CA LEU A 313 -5.65 -14.25 -10.49
C LEU A 313 -4.53 -13.74 -11.39
N LEU A 314 -4.26 -14.42 -12.50
CA LEU A 314 -3.26 -14.00 -13.47
C LEU A 314 -3.58 -12.61 -14.05
N ARG A 315 -4.85 -12.36 -14.39
CA ARG A 315 -5.30 -11.02 -14.82
C ARG A 315 -5.03 -9.95 -13.76
N SER A 316 -5.25 -10.27 -12.49
CA SER A 316 -4.96 -9.34 -11.38
C SER A 316 -3.46 -9.07 -11.23
N ILE A 317 -2.63 -10.11 -11.33
CA ILE A 317 -1.16 -9.99 -11.29
C ILE A 317 -0.66 -9.13 -12.46
N ASP A 318 -1.17 -9.35 -13.67
CA ASP A 318 -0.81 -8.58 -14.86
C ASP A 318 -1.21 -7.11 -14.72
N ALA A 319 -2.38 -6.82 -14.15
CA ALA A 319 -2.81 -5.46 -13.84
C ALA A 319 -1.85 -4.77 -12.85
N VAL A 320 -1.47 -5.45 -11.76
CA VAL A 320 -0.50 -4.92 -10.79
C VAL A 320 0.87 -4.68 -11.44
N ASN A 321 1.33 -5.59 -12.31
CA ASN A 321 2.59 -5.44 -13.03
C ASN A 321 2.56 -4.23 -13.98
N GLY A 322 1.48 -4.09 -14.76
CA GLY A 322 1.31 -2.96 -15.68
C GLY A 322 1.24 -1.61 -14.96
N LEU A 323 0.56 -1.54 -13.81
CA LEU A 323 0.55 -0.33 -12.97
C LEU A 323 1.94 -0.03 -12.39
N ASN A 324 2.68 -1.06 -11.97
CA ASN A 324 4.03 -0.91 -11.46
C ASN A 324 5.00 -0.35 -12.52
N GLU A 325 4.84 -0.77 -13.78
CA GLU A 325 5.64 -0.27 -14.91
C GLU A 325 5.27 1.17 -15.25
N MET A 326 3.98 1.49 -15.37
CA MET A 326 3.50 2.84 -15.63
C MET A 326 3.96 3.82 -14.54
N LEU A 327 3.90 3.41 -13.27
CA LEU A 327 4.38 4.21 -12.15
C LEU A 327 5.88 4.45 -12.21
N SER A 328 6.68 3.44 -12.58
CA SER A 328 8.14 3.65 -12.76
C SER A 328 8.41 4.69 -13.84
N VAL A 329 7.74 4.60 -15.00
CA VAL A 329 7.86 5.58 -16.09
C VAL A 329 7.44 6.97 -15.63
N ALA A 330 6.37 7.08 -14.85
CA ALA A 330 5.90 8.35 -14.30
C ALA A 330 6.93 8.98 -13.33
N MET A 331 7.53 8.18 -12.44
CA MET A 331 8.57 8.64 -11.52
C MET A 331 9.83 9.11 -12.26
N ASP A 332 10.29 8.35 -13.28
CA ASP A 332 11.44 8.73 -14.11
C ASP A 332 11.16 10.05 -14.86
N THR A 333 9.95 10.20 -15.39
CA THR A 333 9.50 11.41 -16.10
C THR A 333 9.45 12.61 -15.15
N TYR A 334 8.96 12.42 -13.92
CA TYR A 334 8.96 13.46 -12.90
C TYR A 334 10.39 13.92 -12.54
N MET A 335 11.32 12.99 -12.31
CA MET A 335 12.72 13.31 -12.03
C MET A 335 13.42 14.04 -13.19
N ALA A 336 13.11 13.64 -14.44
CA ALA A 336 13.61 14.33 -15.62
C ALA A 336 13.13 15.80 -15.66
N MET A 337 11.86 16.06 -15.36
CA MET A 337 11.32 17.42 -15.32
C MET A 337 11.93 18.27 -14.21
N VAL A 338 12.16 17.70 -13.02
CA VAL A 338 12.87 18.38 -11.92
C VAL A 338 14.28 18.79 -12.35
N THR A 339 15.00 17.88 -13.00
CA THR A 339 16.35 18.14 -13.52
C THR A 339 16.34 19.22 -14.61
N MET A 340 15.33 19.23 -15.49
CA MET A 340 15.16 20.28 -16.49
C MET A 340 14.92 21.65 -15.85
N GLY A 341 14.07 21.73 -14.82
CA GLY A 341 13.85 22.97 -14.07
C GLY A 341 15.11 23.48 -13.38
N GLN A 342 15.92 22.59 -12.78
CA GLN A 342 17.22 22.96 -12.20
C GLN A 342 18.17 23.51 -13.27
N ASN A 343 18.24 22.88 -14.45
CA ASN A 343 19.05 23.37 -15.57
C ASN A 343 18.59 24.74 -16.08
N ASP A 344 17.29 25.04 -16.05
CA ASP A 344 16.76 26.38 -16.37
C ASP A 344 17.23 27.43 -15.36
N VAL A 345 17.17 27.12 -14.07
CA VAL A 345 17.64 28.01 -13.00
C VAL A 345 19.15 28.26 -13.13
N VAL A 346 19.95 27.22 -13.33
CA VAL A 346 21.42 27.33 -13.49
C VAL A 346 21.77 28.19 -14.72
N ARG A 347 21.07 28.00 -15.85
CA ARG A 347 21.28 28.83 -17.06
C ARG A 347 20.94 30.30 -16.81
N LYS A 348 19.85 30.59 -16.10
CA LYS A 348 19.46 31.97 -15.72
C LYS A 348 20.51 32.62 -14.82
N LEU A 349 20.99 31.91 -13.80
CA LEU A 349 22.05 32.41 -12.91
C LEU A 349 23.36 32.65 -13.66
N ALA A 350 23.77 31.71 -14.52
CA ALA A 350 24.97 31.86 -15.34
C ALA A 350 24.87 33.03 -16.33
N ALA A 351 23.69 33.26 -16.93
CA ALA A 351 23.46 34.40 -17.81
C ALA A 351 23.59 35.73 -17.05
N TRP A 352 22.97 35.86 -15.88
CA TRP A 352 23.09 37.05 -15.03
C TRP A 352 24.51 37.27 -14.53
N ALA A 353 25.19 36.21 -14.08
CA ALA A 353 26.60 36.29 -13.67
C ALA A 353 27.51 36.73 -14.82
N GLY A 354 27.29 36.19 -16.03
CA GLY A 354 28.02 36.59 -17.24
C GLY A 354 27.80 38.06 -17.61
N ILE A 355 26.58 38.59 -17.46
CA ILE A 355 26.28 40.01 -17.65
C ILE A 355 26.97 40.86 -16.57
N ALA A 356 26.92 40.45 -15.30
CA ALA A 356 27.53 41.17 -14.18
C ALA A 356 29.07 41.15 -14.20
N ALA A 357 29.68 40.12 -14.79
CA ALA A 357 31.12 40.01 -14.93
C ALA A 357 31.72 41.14 -15.79
N VAL A 358 30.99 41.65 -16.79
CA VAL A 358 31.46 42.72 -17.69
C VAL A 358 31.75 44.03 -16.95
N PRO A 359 30.79 44.68 -16.26
CA PRO A 359 31.07 45.90 -15.51
C PRO A 359 32.07 45.64 -14.38
N THR A 360 32.05 44.47 -13.75
CA THR A 360 32.98 44.12 -12.66
C THR A 360 34.42 44.05 -13.16
N ALA A 361 34.68 43.39 -14.29
CA ALA A 361 36.01 43.32 -14.89
C ALA A 361 36.52 44.70 -15.32
N VAL A 362 35.65 45.51 -15.94
CA VAL A 362 36.02 46.87 -16.35
C VAL A 362 36.29 47.77 -15.15
N ALA A 363 35.45 47.71 -14.12
CA ALA A 363 35.69 48.42 -12.86
C ALA A 363 36.98 47.96 -12.19
N GLY A 364 37.30 46.67 -12.24
CA GLY A 364 38.57 46.12 -11.75
C GLY A 364 39.78 46.69 -12.46
N VAL A 365 39.77 46.76 -13.81
CA VAL A 365 40.87 47.31 -14.62
C VAL A 365 41.05 48.82 -14.36
N TYR A 366 39.97 49.60 -14.39
CA TYR A 366 40.03 51.04 -14.16
C TYR A 366 40.16 51.43 -12.67
N GLY A 367 40.00 50.47 -11.75
CA GLY A 367 40.31 50.63 -10.33
C GLY A 367 41.79 50.42 -9.99
N MET A 368 42.62 50.05 -10.97
CA MET A 368 44.06 49.88 -10.78
C MET A 368 44.78 51.24 -10.80
N ASN A 369 45.71 51.45 -9.87
CA ASN A 369 46.50 52.68 -9.77
C ASN A 369 47.67 52.70 -10.77
N PHE A 370 47.39 52.86 -12.07
CA PHE A 370 48.43 53.04 -13.10
C PHE A 370 48.42 54.47 -13.67
N ASP A 371 49.61 55.06 -13.81
CA ASP A 371 49.78 56.42 -14.36
C ASP A 371 49.65 56.47 -15.91
N PHE A 372 49.98 55.38 -16.61
CA PHE A 372 49.95 55.31 -18.07
C PHE A 372 48.67 54.67 -18.62
N MET A 373 47.51 55.25 -18.31
CA MET A 373 46.23 54.93 -18.96
C MET A 373 45.79 56.12 -19.84
N PRO A 374 45.99 56.06 -21.17
CA PRO A 374 45.75 57.20 -22.06
C PRO A 374 44.30 57.69 -22.06
N GLU A 375 43.34 56.83 -21.69
CA GLU A 375 41.92 57.17 -21.63
C GLU A 375 41.54 58.02 -20.40
N LEU A 376 42.35 57.99 -19.33
CA LEU A 376 42.03 58.61 -18.03
C LEU A 376 42.07 60.15 -18.07
N HIS A 377 42.95 60.70 -18.90
CA HIS A 377 43.14 62.15 -19.05
C HIS A 377 42.21 62.75 -20.12
N TRP A 378 41.42 61.93 -20.81
CA TRP A 378 40.50 62.38 -21.84
C TRP A 378 39.14 62.76 -21.24
N LYS A 379 38.68 63.98 -21.51
CA LYS A 379 37.43 64.55 -20.96
C LYS A 379 36.17 63.69 -21.18
N TYR A 380 36.16 62.86 -22.22
CA TYR A 380 35.04 61.97 -22.56
C TYR A 380 35.30 60.49 -22.27
N GLY A 381 36.49 60.12 -21.76
CA GLY A 381 36.89 58.73 -21.52
C GLY A 381 35.91 57.97 -20.61
N TYR A 382 35.52 58.60 -19.48
CA TYR A 382 34.54 58.04 -18.54
C TYR A 382 33.19 57.70 -19.20
N PHE A 383 32.61 58.63 -19.97
CA PHE A 383 31.34 58.41 -20.66
C PHE A 383 31.44 57.35 -21.76
N MET A 384 32.58 57.29 -22.47
CA MET A 384 32.86 56.27 -23.49
C MET A 384 32.94 54.85 -22.90
N VAL A 385 33.61 54.70 -21.76
CA VAL A 385 33.73 53.40 -21.07
C VAL A 385 32.37 52.92 -20.58
N ILE A 386 31.59 53.79 -19.91
CA ILE A 386 30.24 53.45 -19.47
C ILE A 386 29.33 53.09 -20.65
N GLY A 387 29.39 53.86 -21.73
CA GLY A 387 28.62 53.59 -22.95
C GLY A 387 28.95 52.22 -23.55
N THR A 388 30.24 51.86 -23.56
CA THR A 388 30.72 50.58 -24.09
C THR A 388 30.30 49.42 -23.18
N VAL A 389 30.46 49.55 -21.86
CA VAL A 389 30.00 48.54 -20.89
C VAL A 389 28.50 48.30 -21.04
N LEU A 390 27.70 49.37 -21.11
CA LEU A 390 26.26 49.27 -21.26
C LEU A 390 25.87 48.62 -22.60
N ALA A 391 26.54 48.98 -23.69
CA ALA A 391 26.32 48.35 -25.00
C ALA A 391 26.64 46.85 -24.99
N VAL A 392 27.73 46.43 -24.35
CA VAL A 392 28.10 45.01 -24.21
C VAL A 392 27.09 44.28 -23.32
N CYS A 393 26.66 44.87 -22.21
CA CYS A 393 25.65 44.27 -21.33
C CYS A 393 24.31 44.08 -22.06
N LEU A 394 23.85 45.09 -22.80
CA LEU A 394 22.64 44.99 -23.62
C LEU A 394 22.77 43.94 -24.73
N TYR A 395 23.94 43.85 -25.37
CA TYR A 395 24.23 42.83 -26.36
C TYR A 395 24.17 41.42 -25.77
N LEU A 396 24.79 41.19 -24.61
CA LEU A 396 24.74 39.91 -23.91
C LEU A 396 23.33 39.57 -23.44
N TYR A 397 22.61 40.54 -22.86
CA TYR A 397 21.20 40.37 -22.47
C TYR A 397 20.34 39.94 -23.67
N HIS A 398 20.47 40.62 -24.81
CA HIS A 398 19.73 40.26 -26.02
C HIS A 398 20.10 38.86 -26.53
N LYS A 399 21.39 38.51 -26.53
CA LYS A 399 21.87 37.19 -26.96
C LYS A 399 21.35 36.07 -26.05
N PHE A 400 21.42 36.24 -24.73
CA PHE A 400 20.93 35.26 -23.76
C PHE A 400 19.41 35.11 -23.80
N ARG A 401 18.66 36.21 -23.97
CA ARG A 401 17.21 36.17 -24.17
C ARG A 401 16.82 35.45 -25.46
N LYS A 402 17.54 35.70 -26.57
CA LYS A 402 17.33 34.97 -27.84
C LYS A 402 17.65 33.48 -27.71
N ALA A 403 18.60 33.11 -26.86
CA ALA A 403 18.98 31.72 -26.59
C ALA A 403 18.02 31.00 -25.61
N GLY A 404 17.04 31.70 -25.04
CA GLY A 404 16.10 31.14 -24.06
C GLY A 404 16.69 30.95 -22.67
N TRP A 405 17.80 31.63 -22.34
CA TRP A 405 18.42 31.56 -21.01
C TRP A 405 17.82 32.61 -20.04
N LEU A 406 17.12 33.62 -20.57
CA LEU A 406 16.52 34.75 -19.85
C LEU A 406 15.09 35.01 -20.30
#